data_AF-A0A7R9VMI4-F1
#
_entry.id   AF-A0A7R9VMI4-F1
#
_cell.length_a   1.000
_cell.length_b   1.000
_cell.length_c   1.000
_cell.angle_alpha   90.00
_cell.angle_beta   90.00
_cell.angle_gamma   90.00
#
_symmetry.space_group_name_H-M   'P 1'
#
loop_
_entity.id
_entity.type
_entity.pdbx_description
1 polymer ?
#
loop_
_entity_poly.entity_id
_entity_poly.type
_entity_poly.pdbx_seq_one_letter_code
_entity_poly.pdbx_strand_id
1 'polypeptide(L)'
;FVLCGFLSFATFGLVWIAFAITNLARITLPHDIIGHSPPSTQHVVKSSSRRIFTVFNTECIPYHDWQSQTLLYSHRSRKIEGELVRLVSCSDASYVPPSDNYGRYRVVRTPNYNDLFPDDSYTPRNKANAISHWLNGFANDRDL
;
A
#
# COMPACT_ATOMS: atom_id res chain seq x y z
N PHE A 1 4.30 -27.26 62.12
CA PHE A 1 4.47 -27.38 60.66
C PHE A 1 3.89 -26.16 59.98
N VAL A 2 4.60 -25.02 60.07
CA VAL A 2 4.30 -23.80 59.29
C VAL A 2 5.64 -23.34 58.76
N LEU A 3 6.04 -23.87 57.60
CA LEU A 3 7.24 -23.47 56.86
C LEU A 3 7.23 -24.19 55.50
N CYS A 4 6.54 -23.62 54.50
CA CYS A 4 6.82 -23.92 53.08
C CYS A 4 6.15 -22.98 52.06
N GLY A 5 5.66 -21.80 52.45
CA GLY A 5 4.76 -21.01 51.59
C GLY A 5 5.28 -19.68 51.05
N PHE A 6 6.47 -19.20 51.47
CA PHE A 6 6.85 -17.79 51.25
C PHE A 6 8.12 -17.56 50.42
N LEU A 7 8.63 -18.58 49.72
CA LEU A 7 9.88 -18.46 48.93
C LEU A 7 9.71 -18.32 47.41
N SER A 8 8.54 -17.90 46.89
CA SER A 8 8.30 -17.89 45.42
C SER A 8 7.94 -16.55 44.78
N PHE A 9 7.92 -15.43 45.51
CA PHE A 9 7.55 -14.12 44.93
C PHE A 9 8.69 -13.10 44.78
N ALA A 10 9.86 -13.35 45.38
CA ALA A 10 10.96 -12.36 45.38
C ALA A 10 11.86 -12.37 44.13
N THR A 11 11.76 -13.38 43.26
CA THR A 11 12.64 -13.50 42.09
C THR A 11 12.05 -12.94 40.79
N PHE A 12 10.73 -12.77 40.69
CA PHE A 12 10.09 -12.24 39.48
C PHE A 12 10.08 -10.70 39.39
N GLY A 13 10.16 -9.99 40.52
CA GLY A 13 10.14 -8.51 40.54
C GLY A 13 11.45 -7.88 40.08
N LEU A 14 12.60 -8.51 40.36
CA LEU A 14 13.92 -7.96 40.03
C LEU A 14 14.26 -8.07 38.53
N VAL A 15 13.74 -9.08 37.83
CA VAL A 15 13.96 -9.26 36.39
C VAL A 15 13.23 -8.17 35.58
N TRP A 16 12.04 -7.76 36.01
CA TRP A 16 11.30 -6.68 35.36
C TRP A 16 11.94 -5.30 35.57
N ILE A 17 12.49 -5.04 36.76
CA ILE A 17 13.22 -3.79 37.03
C ILE A 17 14.51 -3.71 36.20
N ALA A 18 15.24 -4.83 36.04
CA ALA A 18 16.44 -4.87 35.21
C ALA A 18 16.14 -4.64 33.70
N PHE A 19 15.00 -5.09 33.19
CA PHE A 19 14.57 -4.86 31.80
C PHE A 19 14.08 -3.42 31.55
N ALA A 20 13.54 -2.76 32.57
CA ALA A 20 13.14 -1.36 32.50
C ALA A 20 14.34 -0.40 32.54
N ILE A 21 15.39 -0.72 33.29
CA ILE A 21 16.58 0.14 33.44
C ILE A 21 17.52 0.03 32.23
N THR A 22 17.57 -1.11 31.53
CA THR A 22 18.43 -1.29 30.34
C THR A 22 17.94 -0.59 29.08
N ASN A 23 16.67 -0.15 29.02
CA ASN A 23 16.12 0.56 27.86
C ASN A 23 16.25 2.09 27.90
N LEU A 24 16.73 2.68 29.01
CA LEU A 24 16.96 4.13 29.11
C LEU A 24 18.37 4.57 28.66
N ALA A 25 19.28 3.63 28.39
CA ALA A 25 20.67 3.92 28.01
C ALA A 25 20.95 3.81 26.50
N ARG A 26 19.91 3.70 25.65
CA ARG A 26 20.07 3.49 24.19
C ARG A 26 19.42 4.56 23.32
N ILE A 27 19.46 5.82 23.76
CA ILE A 27 19.06 6.98 22.95
C ILE A 27 20.10 8.09 23.11
N THR A 28 21.28 7.88 22.53
CA THR A 28 22.19 8.97 22.13
C THR A 28 22.90 8.52 20.86
N LEU A 29 22.21 8.66 19.72
CA LEU A 29 22.90 8.66 18.43
C LEU A 29 23.71 9.96 18.34
N PRO A 30 25.00 9.91 17.97
CA PRO A 30 25.76 11.11 17.69
C PRO A 30 25.14 11.82 16.48
N HIS A 31 24.74 13.07 16.69
CA HIS A 31 24.50 14.01 15.61
C HIS A 31 25.83 14.30 14.89
N ASP A 32 25.72 14.61 13.60
CA ASP A 32 26.75 15.19 12.73
C ASP A 32 27.68 14.23 11.98
N ILE A 33 27.13 13.61 10.91
CA ILE A 33 27.87 13.53 9.65
C ILE A 33 27.33 14.63 8.73
N ILE A 34 28.02 15.77 8.72
CA ILE A 34 27.83 16.84 7.73
C ILE A 34 28.40 16.32 6.40
N GLY A 35 27.59 15.55 5.67
CA GLY A 35 27.76 15.40 4.24
C GLY A 35 27.34 16.72 3.59
N HIS A 36 28.28 17.52 3.13
CA HIS A 36 27.98 18.63 2.23
C HIS A 36 27.44 18.04 0.92
N SER A 37 26.12 17.93 0.82
CA SER A 37 25.47 17.75 -0.47
C SER A 37 25.70 19.02 -1.29
N PRO A 38 26.04 18.93 -2.58
CA PRO A 38 26.13 20.10 -3.44
C PRO A 38 24.76 20.80 -3.47
N PRO A 39 24.72 22.13 -3.59
CA PRO A 39 23.47 22.88 -3.55
C PRO A 39 22.54 22.33 -4.63
N SER A 40 21.47 21.67 -4.19
CA SER A 40 20.40 21.28 -5.10
C SER A 40 19.82 22.57 -5.66
N THR A 41 20.03 22.78 -6.95
CA THR A 41 19.31 23.80 -7.71
C THR A 41 17.84 23.60 -7.42
N GLN A 42 17.25 24.51 -6.65
CA GLN A 42 15.81 24.52 -6.41
C GLN A 42 15.14 24.82 -7.74
N HIS A 43 14.84 23.77 -8.49
CA HIS A 43 13.84 23.86 -9.54
C HIS A 43 12.54 24.24 -8.85
N VAL A 44 12.11 25.49 -9.05
CA VAL A 44 10.77 25.93 -8.70
C VAL A 44 9.82 25.09 -9.55
N VAL A 45 9.42 23.94 -9.01
CA VAL A 45 8.36 23.12 -9.57
C VAL A 45 7.12 23.99 -9.50
N LYS A 46 6.70 24.53 -10.64
CA LYS A 46 5.38 25.14 -10.82
C LYS A 46 4.39 24.21 -10.14
N SER A 47 3.68 24.71 -9.13
CA SER A 47 2.68 23.96 -8.37
C SER A 47 1.60 23.45 -9.34
N SER A 48 1.85 22.30 -9.95
CA SER A 48 0.82 21.52 -10.59
C SER A 48 -0.12 21.11 -9.46
N SER A 49 -1.41 21.38 -9.62
CA SER A 49 -2.47 20.80 -8.79
C SER A 49 -2.09 19.34 -8.46
N ARG A 50 -1.80 19.07 -7.19
CA ARG A 50 -1.42 17.72 -6.75
C ARG A 50 -2.67 16.87 -6.82
N ARG A 51 -2.76 15.98 -7.81
CA ARG A 51 -3.85 15.01 -7.93
C ARG A 51 -3.51 13.75 -7.12
N ILE A 52 -4.40 13.38 -6.22
CA ILE A 52 -4.30 12.16 -5.41
C ILE A 52 -5.18 11.08 -6.04
N PHE A 53 -4.63 9.87 -6.17
CA PHE A 53 -5.34 8.70 -6.68
C PHE A 53 -5.20 7.56 -5.69
N THR A 54 -6.32 6.93 -5.35
CA THR A 54 -6.32 5.62 -4.67
C THR A 54 -6.39 4.56 -5.75
N VAL A 55 -5.38 3.70 -5.85
CA VAL A 55 -5.25 2.76 -6.98
C VAL A 55 -5.17 1.34 -6.46
N PHE A 56 -5.91 0.43 -7.06
CA PHE A 56 -5.85 -0.99 -6.74
C PHE A 56 -5.98 -1.84 -8.00
N ASN A 57 -5.35 -3.01 -7.99
CA ASN A 57 -5.39 -3.95 -9.11
C ASN A 57 -6.30 -5.14 -8.81
N THR A 58 -6.95 -5.63 -9.85
CA THR A 58 -7.84 -6.78 -9.86
C THR A 58 -7.68 -7.59 -11.14
N GLU A 59 -8.14 -8.83 -11.09
CA GLU A 59 -8.29 -9.70 -12.27
C GLU A 59 -9.78 -9.87 -12.59
N CYS A 60 -10.10 -10.40 -13.77
CA CYS A 60 -11.48 -10.64 -14.25
C CYS A 60 -12.15 -11.86 -13.59
N ILE A 61 -12.13 -11.91 -12.25
CA ILE A 61 -12.76 -12.98 -11.48
C ILE A 61 -13.81 -12.40 -10.52
N PRO A 62 -14.95 -13.10 -10.32
CA PRO A 62 -16.01 -12.64 -9.40
C PRO A 62 -15.51 -12.38 -7.98
N TYR A 63 -14.43 -13.05 -7.57
CA TYR A 63 -13.81 -12.84 -6.26
C TYR A 63 -13.28 -11.41 -6.09
N HIS A 64 -12.51 -10.92 -7.06
CA HIS A 64 -11.97 -9.56 -7.00
C HIS A 64 -13.07 -8.51 -7.17
N ASP A 65 -14.14 -8.86 -7.88
CA ASP A 65 -15.31 -8.00 -8.02
C ASP A 65 -16.00 -7.71 -6.69
N TRP A 66 -16.32 -8.74 -5.90
CA TRP A 66 -16.96 -8.50 -4.60
C TRP A 66 -16.02 -7.74 -3.65
N GLN A 67 -14.71 -7.98 -3.69
CA GLN A 67 -13.75 -7.23 -2.87
C GLN A 67 -13.71 -5.75 -3.24
N SER A 68 -13.82 -5.45 -4.55
CA SER A 68 -13.85 -4.09 -5.07
C SER A 68 -15.06 -3.31 -4.55
N GLN A 69 -16.20 -3.97 -4.37
CA GLN A 69 -17.42 -3.35 -3.81
C GLN A 69 -17.18 -2.82 -2.40
N THR A 70 -16.55 -3.62 -1.55
CA THR A 70 -16.23 -3.24 -0.16
C THR A 70 -15.26 -2.06 -0.11
N LEU A 71 -14.23 -2.06 -0.97
CA LEU A 71 -13.28 -0.96 -1.06
C LEU A 71 -13.96 0.33 -1.53
N LEU A 72 -14.80 0.25 -2.56
CA LEU A 72 -15.54 1.40 -3.07
C LEU A 72 -16.47 1.99 -2.01
N TYR A 73 -17.24 1.13 -1.33
CA TYR A 73 -18.12 1.54 -0.24
C TYR A 73 -17.33 2.27 0.86
N SER A 74 -16.16 1.75 1.23
CA SER A 74 -15.29 2.31 2.27
C SER A 74 -14.70 3.66 1.83
N HIS A 75 -14.20 3.75 0.60
CA HIS A 75 -13.68 4.99 0.03
C HIS A 75 -14.73 6.10 0.05
N ARG A 76 -15.97 5.78 -0.35
CA ARG A 76 -17.08 6.71 -0.36
C ARG A 76 -17.55 7.10 1.05
N SER A 77 -17.80 6.12 1.91
CA SER A 77 -18.33 6.35 3.27
C SER A 77 -17.37 7.17 4.13
N ARG A 78 -16.06 7.02 3.89
CA ARG A 78 -15.01 7.80 4.58
C ARG A 78 -14.63 9.10 3.88
N LYS A 79 -15.22 9.41 2.72
CA LYS A 79 -14.90 10.60 1.92
C LYS A 79 -13.39 10.74 1.69
N ILE A 80 -12.72 9.64 1.35
CA ILE A 80 -11.29 9.65 1.05
C ILE A 80 -11.05 10.62 -0.12
N GLU A 81 -10.04 11.47 0.02
CA GLU A 81 -9.67 12.44 -1.00
C GLU A 81 -9.09 11.75 -2.24
N GLY A 82 -9.44 12.27 -3.41
CA GLY A 82 -8.94 11.80 -4.69
C GLY A 82 -9.85 10.81 -5.40
N GLU A 83 -9.41 10.41 -6.59
CA GLU A 83 -10.15 9.49 -7.44
C GLU A 83 -9.75 8.03 -7.14
N LEU A 84 -10.74 7.15 -7.02
CA LEU A 84 -10.51 5.71 -6.91
C LEU A 84 -10.36 5.12 -8.31
N VAL A 85 -9.24 4.48 -8.58
CA VAL A 85 -8.92 3.86 -9.87
C VAL A 85 -8.73 2.36 -9.68
N ARG A 86 -9.54 1.58 -10.41
CA ARG A 86 -9.44 0.12 -10.49
C ARG A 86 -8.70 -0.26 -11.76
N LEU A 87 -7.53 -0.88 -11.60
CA LEU A 87 -6.82 -1.52 -12.69
C LEU A 87 -7.33 -2.96 -12.84
N VAL A 88 -7.69 -3.36 -14.05
CA VAL A 88 -8.22 -4.70 -14.35
C VAL A 88 -7.27 -5.39 -15.31
N SER A 89 -6.49 -6.33 -14.77
CA SER A 89 -5.55 -7.17 -15.52
C SER A 89 -6.27 -8.41 -16.04
N CYS A 90 -6.68 -8.39 -17.31
CA CYS A 90 -7.32 -9.53 -17.94
C CYS A 90 -7.23 -9.50 -19.46
N SER A 91 -7.24 -10.69 -20.06
CA SER A 91 -7.27 -10.87 -21.53
C SER A 91 -8.70 -11.05 -22.06
N ASP A 92 -9.68 -11.14 -21.17
CA ASP A 92 -11.10 -11.25 -21.52
C ASP A 92 -11.68 -9.89 -21.93
N ALA A 93 -11.82 -9.67 -23.24
CA ALA A 93 -12.44 -8.47 -23.79
C ALA A 93 -13.96 -8.39 -23.47
N SER A 94 -14.63 -9.52 -23.27
CA SER A 94 -16.05 -9.60 -22.97
C SER A 94 -16.39 -9.34 -21.50
N TYR A 95 -15.36 -9.34 -20.63
CA TYR A 95 -15.54 -9.09 -19.22
C TYR A 95 -16.16 -7.70 -18.95
N VAL A 96 -17.26 -7.66 -18.22
CA VAL A 96 -17.95 -6.42 -17.84
C VAL A 96 -17.91 -6.35 -16.31
N PRO A 97 -17.18 -5.39 -15.70
CA PRO A 97 -17.25 -5.17 -14.25
C PRO A 97 -18.71 -5.05 -13.75
N PRO A 98 -19.03 -5.45 -12.51
CA PRO A 98 -20.41 -5.36 -12.01
C PRO A 98 -20.97 -3.93 -12.05
N SER A 99 -22.20 -3.80 -12.58
CA SER A 99 -22.68 -2.52 -13.11
C SER A 99 -23.08 -1.46 -12.10
N ASP A 100 -23.34 -1.87 -10.86
CA ASP A 100 -23.94 -1.04 -9.82
C ASP A 100 -23.06 0.15 -9.39
N ASN A 101 -21.86 0.28 -9.96
CA ASN A 101 -20.88 1.30 -9.61
C ASN A 101 -20.20 2.01 -10.78
N TYR A 102 -20.65 1.83 -12.02
CA TYR A 102 -19.96 2.37 -13.20
C TYR A 102 -19.80 3.89 -13.24
N GLY A 103 -20.52 4.65 -12.41
CA GLY A 103 -20.33 6.09 -12.26
C GLY A 103 -19.50 6.54 -11.06
N ARG A 104 -18.91 5.62 -10.28
CA ARG A 104 -18.35 5.94 -8.95
C ARG A 104 -16.84 5.76 -8.80
N TYR A 105 -16.19 5.12 -9.77
CA TYR A 105 -14.74 4.93 -9.81
C TYR A 105 -14.29 4.68 -11.25
N ARG A 106 -13.02 4.98 -11.56
CA ARG A 106 -12.48 4.79 -12.90
C ARG A 106 -11.94 3.39 -13.06
N VAL A 107 -12.36 2.71 -14.12
CA VAL A 107 -11.85 1.39 -14.50
C VAL A 107 -10.85 1.57 -15.64
N VAL A 108 -9.64 1.09 -15.45
CA VAL A 108 -8.60 1.06 -16.48
C VAL A 108 -8.25 -0.40 -16.74
N ARG A 109 -8.31 -0.81 -18.01
CA ARG A 109 -7.87 -2.14 -18.41
C ARG A 109 -6.36 -2.16 -18.58
N THR A 110 -5.74 -3.21 -18.07
CA THR A 110 -4.31 -3.48 -18.24
C THR A 110 -4.13 -4.89 -18.81
N PRO A 111 -3.03 -5.15 -19.55
CA PRO A 111 -2.72 -6.51 -20.00
C PRO A 111 -2.61 -7.49 -18.83
N ASN A 112 -2.92 -8.76 -19.07
CA ASN A 112 -2.60 -9.83 -18.15
C ASN A 112 -1.14 -10.28 -18.35
N TYR A 113 -0.27 -9.94 -17.41
CA TYR A 113 1.16 -10.23 -17.49
C TYR A 113 1.49 -11.68 -17.13
N ASN A 114 0.56 -12.44 -16.55
CA ASN A 114 0.76 -13.88 -16.37
C ASN A 114 0.75 -14.63 -17.70
N ASP A 115 0.04 -14.13 -18.71
CA ASP A 115 -0.04 -14.76 -20.04
C ASP A 115 1.30 -14.74 -20.77
N LEU A 116 2.23 -13.86 -20.37
CA LEU A 116 3.61 -13.82 -20.88
C LEU A 116 4.48 -14.96 -20.33
N PHE A 117 4.05 -15.62 -19.26
CA PHE A 117 4.78 -16.66 -18.55
C PHE A 117 3.86 -17.87 -18.28
N PRO A 118 3.47 -18.63 -19.32
CA PRO A 118 2.47 -19.70 -19.19
C PRO A 118 2.87 -20.80 -18.21
N ASP A 119 4.17 -21.04 -18.04
CA ASP A 119 4.71 -22.06 -17.14
C ASP A 119 4.94 -21.55 -15.69
N ASP A 120 4.76 -20.24 -15.45
CA ASP A 120 5.00 -19.59 -14.15
C ASP A 120 3.90 -18.56 -13.85
N SER A 121 2.72 -19.10 -13.52
CA SER A 121 1.58 -18.29 -13.11
C SER A 121 1.83 -17.71 -11.70
N TYR A 122 2.11 -16.40 -11.66
CA TYR A 122 2.33 -15.66 -10.43
C TYR A 122 1.43 -14.42 -10.39
N THR A 123 0.20 -14.58 -9.89
CA THR A 123 -0.83 -13.52 -9.87
C THR A 123 -0.38 -12.16 -9.30
N PRO A 124 0.51 -12.07 -8.30
CA PRO A 124 0.99 -10.76 -7.84
C PRO A 124 1.78 -9.98 -8.90
N ARG A 125 2.29 -10.63 -9.96
CA ARG A 125 2.97 -9.99 -11.11
C ARG A 125 2.11 -8.92 -11.76
N ASN A 126 0.80 -9.18 -11.88
CA ASN A 126 -0.14 -8.22 -12.44
C ASN A 126 -0.17 -6.91 -11.64
N LYS A 127 0.03 -6.93 -10.32
CA LYS A 127 -0.08 -5.73 -9.46
C LYS A 127 0.96 -4.67 -9.82
N ALA A 128 2.23 -5.05 -9.88
CA ALA A 128 3.31 -4.10 -10.19
C ALA A 128 3.23 -3.64 -11.66
N ASN A 129 3.01 -4.58 -12.59
CA ASN A 129 3.01 -4.27 -14.01
C ASN A 129 1.78 -3.46 -14.45
N ALA A 130 0.61 -3.67 -13.84
CA ALA A 130 -0.57 -2.86 -14.10
C ALA A 130 -0.34 -1.40 -13.70
N ILE A 131 0.28 -1.14 -12.55
CA ILE A 131 0.62 0.23 -12.13
C ILE A 131 1.61 0.86 -13.11
N SER A 132 2.67 0.14 -13.47
CA SER A 132 3.66 0.65 -14.44
C SER A 132 3.01 0.95 -15.80
N HIS A 133 2.18 0.04 -16.31
CA HIS A 133 1.42 0.22 -17.54
C HIS A 133 0.55 1.47 -17.50
N TRP A 134 -0.22 1.61 -16.42
CA TRP A 134 -1.09 2.76 -16.23
C TRP A 134 -0.30 4.05 -16.12
N LEU A 135 0.78 4.11 -15.32
CA LEU A 135 1.61 5.32 -15.17
C LEU A 135 2.29 5.74 -16.49
N ASN A 136 2.76 4.78 -17.28
CA ASN A 136 3.38 5.05 -18.58
C ASN A 136 2.38 5.61 -19.59
N GLY A 137 1.13 5.11 -19.59
CA GLY A 137 0.04 5.67 -20.40
C GLY A 137 -0.45 7.02 -19.88
N PHE A 138 -0.60 7.14 -18.55
CA PHE A 138 -1.07 8.32 -17.84
C PHE A 138 -0.14 9.52 -18.00
N ALA A 139 1.17 9.30 -18.17
CA ALA A 139 2.14 10.36 -18.45
C ALA A 139 1.94 11.01 -19.83
N ASN A 140 1.30 10.31 -20.77
CA ASN A 140 1.04 10.78 -22.13
C ASN A 140 -0.35 11.42 -22.29
N ASP A 141 -1.26 11.21 -21.34
CA ASP A 141 -2.56 11.87 -21.30
C ASP A 141 -2.38 13.33 -20.86
N ARG A 142 -2.41 14.24 -21.84
CA ARG A 142 -2.50 15.69 -21.61
C ARG A 142 -3.92 16.16 -21.26
N ASP A 143 -4.91 15.28 -21.36
CA ASP A 143 -6.33 15.58 -21.15
C ASP A 143 -6.82 15.08 -19.80
N LEU A 144 -6.17 15.59 -18.75
CA LEU A 144 -6.54 15.42 -17.35
C LEU A 144 -7.06 16.70 -16.74
#